data_AF-H2CIX2-F1
#
_entry.id   AF-H2CIX2-F1
#
_cell.length_a   1.000
_cell.length_b   1.000
_cell.length_c   1.000
_cell.angle_alpha   90.00
_cell.angle_beta   90.00
_cell.angle_gamma   90.00
#
_symmetry.space_group_name_H-M   'P 1'
#
loop_
_entity.id
_entity.type
_entity.pdbx_description
1 polymer ?
#
loop_
_entity_poly.entity_id
_entity_poly.type
_entity_poly.pdbx_seq_one_letter_code
_entity_poly.pdbx_strand_id
1 'polypeptide(L)'
;MKRVTYISRFSRHLTGEEIQKIAELSIRNNERDGLTGVLFTYKDVFYQIIEGPVEILDARLSKIFADDRHRDLFVLKVELNLETRAYSDWAMKTVILDDSQDFLMRPVSEMLGDGLMAVFNADETAASLEAVRQISAKLKSLRASRSANDPFSLLFAGFGISTGKVLEGNVGSVSRKDYTYLGDTVNTAARLQAVTRKVGRSVIFDESVLAAGNLSNVQPIGRYVPRGKDTELRLFSLTDLAVRLELPYDELKARIRDLAQ
;
A
#
# COMPACT_ATOMS: atom_id res chain seq x y z
N MET A 1 9.47 -30.41 3.83
CA MET A 1 8.64 -29.63 4.78
C MET A 1 7.29 -29.31 4.15
N LYS A 2 6.31 -28.87 4.93
CA LYS A 2 4.98 -28.40 4.48
C LYS A 2 4.81 -26.93 4.83
N ARG A 3 4.07 -26.19 4.01
CA ARG A 3 3.59 -24.84 4.31
C ARG A 3 2.09 -24.75 4.08
N VAL A 4 1.41 -24.04 4.97
CA VAL A 4 -0.02 -23.78 4.86
C VAL A 4 -0.26 -22.29 4.99
N THR A 5 -1.09 -21.77 4.09
CA THR A 5 -1.59 -20.40 4.11
C THR A 5 -3.10 -20.45 4.29
N TYR A 6 -3.61 -19.74 5.29
CA TYR A 6 -5.05 -19.68 5.55
C TYR A 6 -5.46 -18.30 6.05
N ILE A 7 -6.77 -18.07 5.96
CA ILE A 7 -7.45 -16.91 6.56
C ILE A 7 -8.52 -17.37 7.53
N SER A 8 -8.82 -16.55 8.52
CA SER A 8 -9.93 -16.77 9.47
C SER A 8 -10.39 -15.42 10.00
N ARG A 9 -11.66 -15.31 10.39
CA ARG A 9 -12.20 -14.10 11.01
C ARG A 9 -12.16 -14.21 12.53
N PHE A 10 -12.06 -13.09 13.22
CA PHE A 10 -12.16 -13.12 14.67
C PHE A 10 -13.57 -13.55 15.09
N SER A 11 -13.67 -14.36 16.15
CA SER A 11 -14.97 -14.75 16.73
C SER A 11 -15.63 -13.58 17.47
N ARG A 12 -14.80 -12.70 18.03
CA ARG A 12 -15.16 -11.41 18.62
C ARG A 12 -14.04 -10.42 18.33
N HIS A 13 -14.28 -9.13 18.49
CA HIS A 13 -13.19 -8.16 18.42
C HIS A 13 -12.10 -8.50 19.46
N LEU A 14 -10.83 -8.46 19.02
CA LEU A 14 -9.65 -8.75 19.82
C LEU A 14 -8.81 -7.48 19.93
N THR A 15 -8.37 -7.14 21.13
CA THR A 15 -7.48 -5.97 21.31
C THR A 15 -6.06 -6.27 20.86
N GLY A 16 -5.26 -5.22 20.59
CA GLY A 16 -3.84 -5.36 20.27
C GLY A 16 -3.06 -6.17 21.32
N GLU A 17 -3.38 -6.02 22.61
CA GLU A 17 -2.77 -6.82 23.69
C GLU A 17 -3.13 -8.30 23.61
N GLU A 18 -4.37 -8.63 23.25
CA GLU A 18 -4.81 -10.02 23.09
C GLU A 18 -4.11 -10.68 21.89
N ILE A 19 -3.98 -9.94 20.79
CA ILE A 19 -3.22 -10.36 19.60
C ILE A 19 -1.75 -10.55 19.95
N GLN A 20 -1.17 -9.67 20.75
CA GLN A 20 0.22 -9.79 21.21
C GLN A 20 0.43 -11.04 22.09
N LYS A 21 -0.52 -11.37 22.97
CA LYS A 21 -0.49 -12.63 23.75
C LYS A 21 -0.57 -13.87 22.85
N ILE A 22 -1.37 -13.82 21.78
CA ILE A 22 -1.41 -14.89 20.76
C ILE A 22 -0.04 -15.01 20.09
N ALA A 23 0.57 -13.89 19.71
CA ALA A 23 1.88 -13.85 19.08
C ALA A 23 2.97 -14.46 19.97
N GLU A 24 3.08 -14.03 21.23
CA GLU A 24 4.08 -14.53 22.18
C GLU A 24 3.93 -16.03 22.45
N LEU A 25 2.70 -16.52 22.58
CA LEU A 25 2.43 -17.94 22.74
C LEU A 25 2.78 -18.72 21.46
N SER A 26 2.51 -18.14 20.29
CA SER A 26 2.83 -18.75 19.00
C SER A 26 4.33 -18.82 18.78
N ILE A 27 5.08 -17.76 19.07
CA ILE A 27 6.55 -17.72 18.97
C ILE A 27 7.15 -18.85 19.83
N ARG A 28 6.85 -18.90 21.13
CA ARG A 28 7.39 -19.92 22.03
C ARG A 28 7.08 -21.34 21.59
N ASN A 29 5.84 -21.58 21.17
CA ASN A 29 5.41 -22.89 20.69
C ASN A 29 6.12 -23.29 19.39
N ASN A 30 6.26 -22.34 18.46
CA ASN A 30 6.84 -22.58 17.16
C ASN A 30 8.35 -22.76 17.24
N GLU A 31 9.05 -22.01 18.09
CA GLU A 31 10.47 -22.23 18.38
C GLU A 31 10.74 -23.64 18.89
N ARG A 32 9.94 -24.09 19.87
CA ARG A 32 10.03 -25.46 20.40
C ARG A 32 9.77 -26.52 19.32
N ASP A 33 8.78 -26.27 18.47
CA ASP A 33 8.28 -27.23 17.49
C ASP A 33 9.03 -27.14 16.13
N GLY A 34 9.99 -26.24 15.98
CA GLY A 34 10.69 -26.01 14.72
C GLY A 34 9.77 -25.51 13.60
N LEU A 35 8.75 -24.72 13.94
CA LEU A 35 7.84 -24.08 13.00
C LEU A 35 8.26 -22.62 12.77
N THR A 36 8.03 -22.12 11.56
CA THR A 36 8.27 -20.72 11.22
C THR A 36 7.10 -20.14 10.46
N GLY A 37 6.99 -18.81 10.39
CA GLY A 37 5.91 -18.17 9.66
C GLY A 37 5.64 -16.73 10.04
N VAL A 38 4.51 -16.25 9.54
CA VAL A 38 4.01 -14.89 9.74
C VAL A 38 2.51 -14.88 9.98
N LEU A 39 2.07 -14.03 10.89
CA LEU A 39 0.68 -13.76 11.23
C LEU A 39 0.38 -12.28 10.99
N PHE A 40 -0.57 -12.00 10.10
CA PHE A 40 -1.09 -10.66 9.86
C PHE A 40 -2.50 -10.53 10.44
N THR A 41 -2.83 -9.35 10.93
CA THR A 41 -4.21 -8.97 11.28
C THR A 41 -4.61 -7.68 10.56
N TYR A 42 -5.82 -7.66 10.01
CA TYR A 42 -6.44 -6.48 9.40
C TYR A 42 -7.96 -6.58 9.47
N LYS A 43 -8.64 -5.55 10.00
CA LYS A 43 -10.11 -5.45 10.11
C LYS A 43 -10.76 -6.76 10.59
N ASP A 44 -10.33 -7.25 11.75
CA ASP A 44 -10.82 -8.48 12.38
C ASP A 44 -10.60 -9.78 11.57
N VAL A 45 -9.63 -9.79 10.66
CA VAL A 45 -9.22 -10.97 9.90
C VAL A 45 -7.80 -11.36 10.28
N PHE A 46 -7.58 -12.64 10.59
CA PHE A 46 -6.27 -13.27 10.63
C PHE A 46 -5.90 -13.79 9.23
N TYR A 47 -4.67 -13.50 8.82
CA TYR A 47 -4.01 -14.13 7.67
C TYR A 47 -2.71 -14.75 8.16
N GLN A 48 -2.55 -16.06 8.05
CA GLN A 48 -1.38 -16.74 8.58
C GLN A 48 -0.73 -17.63 7.53
N ILE A 49 0.61 -17.57 7.48
CA ILE A 49 1.45 -18.51 6.77
C ILE A 49 2.32 -19.21 7.81
N ILE A 50 2.30 -20.54 7.81
CA ILE A 50 3.09 -21.35 8.74
C ILE A 50 3.71 -22.54 8.01
N GLU A 51 4.98 -22.81 8.29
CA GLU A 51 5.79 -23.83 7.60
C GLU A 51 6.68 -24.62 8.57
N GLY A 52 6.92 -25.90 8.25
CA GLY A 52 7.78 -26.77 9.06
C GLY A 52 7.63 -28.26 8.75
N PRO A 53 8.08 -29.13 9.67
CA PRO A 53 7.89 -30.58 9.56
C PRO A 53 6.39 -30.92 9.44
N VAL A 54 6.04 -31.89 8.59
CA VAL A 54 4.65 -32.13 8.17
C VAL A 54 3.76 -32.51 9.35
N GLU A 55 4.22 -33.48 10.13
CA GLU A 55 3.49 -34.06 11.26
C GLU A 55 3.30 -33.04 12.38
N ILE A 56 4.35 -32.26 12.65
CA ILE A 56 4.33 -31.21 13.68
C ILE A 56 3.40 -30.06 13.27
N LEU A 57 3.45 -29.67 11.99
CA LEU A 57 2.58 -28.63 11.45
C LEU A 57 1.12 -29.08 11.46
N ASP A 58 0.82 -30.32 11.12
CA ASP A 58 -0.56 -30.82 11.12
C ASP A 58 -1.15 -30.93 12.52
N ALA A 59 -0.34 -31.33 13.50
CA ALA A 59 -0.74 -31.29 14.91
C ALA A 59 -0.99 -29.84 15.39
N ARG A 60 -0.18 -28.88 14.93
CA ARG A 60 -0.37 -27.46 15.25
C ARG A 60 -1.63 -26.89 14.59
N LEU A 61 -1.84 -27.16 13.31
CA LEU A 61 -3.02 -26.71 12.57
C LEU A 61 -4.31 -27.27 13.17
N SER A 62 -4.31 -28.52 13.62
CA SER A 62 -5.48 -29.12 14.30
C SER A 62 -5.88 -28.33 15.54
N LYS A 63 -4.90 -27.84 16.32
CA LYS A 63 -5.17 -26.99 17.49
C LYS A 63 -5.65 -25.61 17.08
N ILE A 64 -5.04 -25.03 16.06
CA ILE A 64 -5.44 -23.71 15.56
C ILE A 64 -6.87 -23.77 15.02
N PHE A 65 -7.24 -24.79 14.24
CA PHE A 65 -8.58 -24.91 13.65
C PHE A 65 -9.70 -25.11 14.67
N ALA A 66 -9.35 -25.56 15.88
CA ALA A 66 -10.27 -25.73 17.00
C ALA A 66 -10.26 -24.52 17.96
N ASP A 67 -9.48 -23.48 17.68
CA ASP A 67 -9.34 -22.31 18.54
C ASP A 67 -10.61 -21.45 18.51
N ASP A 68 -11.17 -21.11 19.66
CA ASP A 68 -12.43 -20.39 19.77
C ASP A 68 -12.32 -18.89 19.44
N ARG A 69 -11.10 -18.36 19.38
CA ARG A 69 -10.84 -16.94 19.09
C ARG A 69 -11.07 -16.57 17.63
N HIS A 70 -11.19 -17.55 16.74
CA HIS A 70 -11.49 -17.32 15.33
C HIS A 70 -12.56 -18.26 14.77
N ARG A 71 -13.08 -17.92 13.60
CA ARG A 71 -14.12 -18.64 12.86
C ARG A 71 -13.91 -18.46 11.36
N ASP A 72 -14.78 -19.10 10.56
CA ASP A 72 -14.77 -19.01 9.10
C ASP A 72 -13.38 -19.31 8.50
N LEU A 73 -12.69 -20.30 9.07
CA LEU A 73 -11.34 -20.65 8.63
C LEU A 73 -11.38 -21.22 7.22
N PHE A 74 -10.55 -20.65 6.34
CA PHE A 74 -10.43 -21.06 4.96
C PHE A 74 -8.95 -21.21 4.58
N VAL A 75 -8.57 -22.45 4.23
CA VAL A 75 -7.21 -22.74 3.75
C VAL A 75 -7.10 -22.30 2.30
N LEU A 76 -6.24 -21.31 2.05
CA LEU A 76 -6.00 -20.73 0.73
C LEU A 76 -5.03 -21.58 -0.09
N LYS A 77 -4.00 -22.12 0.56
CA LYS A 77 -2.93 -22.85 -0.12
C LYS A 77 -2.26 -23.84 0.80
N VAL A 78 -1.94 -25.02 0.26
CA VAL A 78 -1.10 -26.04 0.90
C VAL A 78 0.04 -26.39 -0.05
N GLU A 79 1.27 -26.32 0.45
CA GLU A 79 2.48 -26.66 -0.28
C GLU A 79 3.20 -27.79 0.44
N LEU A 80 3.57 -28.83 -0.30
CA LEU A 80 4.23 -30.03 0.20
C LEU A 80 5.64 -30.14 -0.39
N ASN A 81 6.48 -30.98 0.22
CA ASN A 81 7.83 -31.29 -0.25
C ASN A 81 8.74 -30.06 -0.42
N LEU A 82 8.59 -29.06 0.44
CA LEU A 82 9.45 -27.87 0.45
C LEU A 82 10.84 -28.20 0.97
N GLU A 83 11.87 -27.80 0.22
CA GLU A 83 13.28 -27.93 0.58
C GLU A 83 13.78 -26.77 1.44
N THR A 84 13.24 -25.57 1.24
CA THR A 84 13.63 -24.34 1.95
C THR A 84 12.45 -23.66 2.63
N ARG A 85 12.76 -22.89 3.68
CA ARG A 85 11.80 -22.03 4.40
C ARG A 85 11.75 -20.66 3.73
N ALA A 86 10.56 -20.08 3.58
CA ALA A 86 10.43 -18.69 3.16
C ALA A 86 10.67 -17.71 4.32
N TYR A 87 10.49 -18.16 5.56
CA TYR A 87 10.54 -17.34 6.77
C TYR A 87 11.47 -17.95 7.82
N SER A 88 12.68 -18.36 7.44
CA SER A 88 13.60 -19.14 8.28
C SER A 88 13.89 -18.52 9.66
N ASP A 89 13.89 -17.20 9.75
CA ASP A 89 14.31 -16.46 10.95
C ASP A 89 13.15 -16.09 11.86
N TRP A 90 11.92 -16.43 11.48
CA TRP A 90 10.72 -15.98 12.17
C TRP A 90 9.92 -17.17 12.68
N ALA A 91 10.06 -17.48 13.97
CA ALA A 91 9.23 -18.51 14.59
C ALA A 91 7.73 -18.18 14.42
N MET A 92 7.38 -16.90 14.63
CA MET A 92 6.13 -16.30 14.15
C MET A 92 6.22 -14.78 14.15
N LYS A 93 6.53 -14.16 13.01
CA LYS A 93 6.48 -12.69 12.91
C LYS A 93 5.02 -12.24 12.95
N THR A 94 4.66 -11.37 13.88
CA THR A 94 3.29 -10.83 13.95
C THR A 94 3.27 -9.39 13.47
N VAL A 95 2.30 -9.06 12.63
CA VAL A 95 2.08 -7.73 12.06
C VAL A 95 0.62 -7.35 12.24
N ILE A 96 0.35 -6.28 12.98
CA ILE A 96 -0.99 -5.72 13.17
C ILE A 96 -1.13 -4.53 12.23
N LEU A 97 -1.92 -4.67 11.18
CA LEU A 97 -2.09 -3.63 10.15
C LEU A 97 -3.07 -2.54 10.58
N ASP A 98 -3.97 -2.85 11.51
CA ASP A 98 -4.95 -1.87 12.04
C ASP A 98 -4.26 -0.77 12.88
N ASP A 99 -3.17 -1.12 13.59
CA ASP A 99 -2.41 -0.21 14.45
C ASP A 99 -1.24 0.48 13.75
N SER A 100 -0.96 0.15 12.48
CA SER A 100 0.13 0.79 11.75
C SER A 100 -0.27 2.22 11.38
N GLN A 101 0.20 3.20 12.16
CA GLN A 101 0.21 4.62 11.75
C GLN A 101 1.19 4.88 10.59
N ASP A 102 2.02 3.88 10.27
CA ASP A 102 2.93 3.92 9.15
C ASP A 102 2.12 3.84 7.85
N PHE A 103 1.80 5.00 7.29
CA PHE A 103 0.99 5.13 6.08
C PHE A 103 1.52 4.28 4.92
N LEU A 104 2.84 4.05 4.88
CA LEU A 104 3.52 3.22 3.88
C LEU A 104 3.08 1.75 3.91
N MET A 105 2.45 1.29 4.99
CA MET A 105 1.91 -0.07 5.14
C MET A 105 0.46 -0.21 4.66
N ARG A 106 -0.16 0.86 4.15
CA ARG A 106 -1.48 0.77 3.50
C ARG A 106 -1.35 0.00 2.18
N PRO A 107 -2.31 -0.90 1.87
CA PRO A 107 -2.23 -1.70 0.67
C PRO A 107 -2.22 -0.82 -0.57
N VAL A 108 -1.15 -0.92 -1.36
CA VAL A 108 -1.12 -0.44 -2.74
C VAL A 108 -2.21 -1.21 -3.49
N SER A 109 -3.19 -0.50 -4.02
CA SER A 109 -4.34 -1.09 -4.68
C SER A 109 -3.95 -1.72 -6.01
N GLU A 110 -3.02 -1.10 -6.74
CA GLU A 110 -2.54 -1.62 -8.01
C GLU A 110 -1.17 -1.03 -8.38
N MET A 111 -0.29 -1.84 -8.98
CA MET A 111 0.94 -1.36 -9.64
C MET A 111 0.68 -1.23 -11.15
N LEU A 112 0.91 -0.05 -11.71
CA LEU A 112 0.64 0.29 -13.11
C LEU A 112 1.95 0.66 -13.82
N GLY A 113 2.78 -0.34 -14.11
CA GLY A 113 4.13 -0.11 -14.63
C GLY A 113 5.03 0.54 -13.57
N ASP A 114 5.45 1.79 -13.81
CA ASP A 114 6.18 2.63 -12.85
C ASP A 114 5.25 3.45 -11.93
N GLY A 115 3.93 3.38 -12.15
CA GLY A 115 2.92 4.03 -11.34
C GLY A 115 2.40 3.17 -10.18
N LEU A 116 1.98 3.83 -9.10
CA LEU A 116 1.29 3.20 -7.97
C LEU A 116 -0.10 3.83 -7.81
N MET A 117 -1.12 2.99 -7.60
CA MET A 117 -2.44 3.43 -7.16
C MET A 117 -2.62 3.12 -5.67
N ALA A 118 -3.00 4.12 -4.90
CA ALA A 118 -3.35 4.00 -3.49
C ALA A 118 -4.72 4.63 -3.24
N VAL A 119 -5.52 3.99 -2.38
CA VAL A 119 -6.89 4.43 -2.07
C VAL A 119 -7.01 4.79 -0.59
N PHE A 120 -7.75 5.86 -0.36
CA PHE A 120 -8.04 6.46 0.95
C PHE A 120 -9.55 6.51 1.11
N ASN A 121 -10.03 6.31 2.34
CA ASN A 121 -11.42 6.64 2.63
C ASN A 121 -11.61 8.17 2.53
N ALA A 122 -12.84 8.62 2.26
CA ALA A 122 -13.10 10.03 1.99
C ALA A 122 -12.72 10.95 3.17
N ASP A 123 -12.86 10.47 4.40
CA ASP A 123 -12.47 11.14 5.65
C ASP A 123 -10.96 11.16 5.91
N GLU A 124 -10.17 10.45 5.11
CA GLU A 124 -8.71 10.35 5.24
C GLU A 124 -7.95 11.27 4.27
N THR A 125 -8.63 12.30 3.77
CA THR A 125 -8.05 13.25 2.80
C THR A 125 -6.75 13.88 3.32
N ALA A 126 -6.70 14.27 4.60
CA ALA A 126 -5.48 14.81 5.20
C ALA A 126 -4.32 13.80 5.22
N ALA A 127 -4.61 12.53 5.51
CA ALA A 127 -3.60 11.47 5.51
C ALA A 127 -3.03 11.25 4.10
N SER A 128 -3.89 11.28 3.07
CA SER A 128 -3.44 11.12 1.66
C SER A 128 -2.40 12.17 1.26
N LEU A 129 -2.61 13.43 1.68
CA LEU A 129 -1.71 14.54 1.38
C LEU A 129 -0.44 14.52 2.23
N GLU A 130 -0.54 14.11 3.49
CA GLU A 130 0.64 13.94 4.35
C GLU A 130 1.57 12.87 3.81
N ALA A 131 1.05 11.77 3.27
CA ALA A 131 1.88 10.79 2.63
C ALA A 131 2.59 11.29 1.38
N VAL A 132 1.90 12.08 0.56
CA VAL A 132 2.53 12.74 -0.58
C VAL A 132 3.67 13.65 -0.12
N ARG A 133 3.49 14.39 0.98
CA ARG A 133 4.57 15.19 1.58
C ARG A 133 5.74 14.31 2.01
N GLN A 134 5.49 13.22 2.74
CA GLN A 134 6.53 12.34 3.25
C GLN A 134 7.31 11.66 2.12
N ILE A 135 6.61 11.14 1.10
CA ILE A 135 7.26 10.54 -0.08
C ILE A 135 8.06 11.61 -0.83
N SER A 136 7.51 12.80 -1.05
CA SER A 136 8.22 13.90 -1.73
C SER A 136 9.48 14.33 -0.98
N ALA A 137 9.39 14.45 0.35
CA ALA A 137 10.53 14.76 1.22
C ALA A 137 11.59 13.65 1.18
N LYS A 138 11.18 12.38 1.25
CA LYS A 138 12.10 11.24 1.20
C LYS A 138 12.82 11.17 -0.15
N LEU A 139 12.10 11.38 -1.25
CA LEU A 139 12.70 11.44 -2.59
C LEU A 139 13.66 12.62 -2.72
N LYS A 140 13.34 13.79 -2.14
CA LYS A 140 14.25 14.94 -2.13
C LYS A 140 15.53 14.63 -1.36
N SER A 141 15.43 14.06 -0.17
CA SER A 141 16.60 13.65 0.62
C SER A 141 17.41 12.57 -0.08
N LEU A 142 16.75 11.62 -0.74
CA LEU A 142 17.40 10.58 -1.53
C LEU A 142 18.20 11.21 -2.67
N ARG A 143 17.63 12.11 -3.47
CA ARG A 143 18.36 12.77 -4.55
C ARG A 143 19.56 13.56 -4.05
N ALA A 144 19.40 14.28 -2.93
CA ALA A 144 20.46 15.10 -2.34
C ALA A 144 21.64 14.27 -1.79
N SER A 145 21.39 13.01 -1.41
CA SER A 145 22.43 12.12 -0.86
C SER A 145 23.19 11.34 -1.93
N ARG A 146 22.92 11.58 -3.22
CA ARG A 146 23.41 10.76 -4.34
C ARG A 146 24.36 11.59 -5.21
N SER A 147 25.34 10.93 -5.81
CA SER A 147 26.21 11.58 -6.79
C SER A 147 25.44 11.89 -8.07
N ALA A 148 25.92 12.85 -8.87
CA ALA A 148 25.24 13.27 -10.10
C ALA A 148 25.07 12.14 -11.13
N ASN A 149 25.92 11.11 -11.08
CA ASN A 149 25.88 9.97 -12.00
C ASN A 149 25.08 8.78 -11.45
N ASP A 150 24.55 8.87 -10.23
CA ASP A 150 23.66 7.85 -9.68
C ASP A 150 22.24 8.07 -10.21
N PRO A 151 21.57 7.06 -10.81
CA PRO A 151 20.18 7.19 -11.29
C PRO A 151 19.21 7.72 -10.24
N PHE A 152 19.43 7.43 -8.95
CA PHE A 152 18.60 7.91 -7.85
C PHE A 152 18.71 9.42 -7.62
N SER A 153 19.72 10.09 -8.17
CA SER A 153 19.79 11.56 -8.19
C SER A 153 18.73 12.20 -9.10
N LEU A 154 18.13 11.41 -10.01
CA LEU A 154 17.09 11.81 -10.95
C LEU A 154 15.73 11.13 -10.66
N LEU A 155 15.55 10.53 -9.47
CA LEU A 155 14.29 9.90 -9.10
C LEU A 155 13.27 10.94 -8.60
N PHE A 156 12.26 11.21 -9.43
CA PHE A 156 11.12 12.07 -9.10
C PHE A 156 9.81 11.30 -9.22
N ALA A 157 8.77 11.78 -8.53
CA ALA A 157 7.42 11.24 -8.61
C ALA A 157 6.41 12.38 -8.78
N GLY A 158 5.35 12.09 -9.54
CA GLY A 158 4.17 12.94 -9.66
C GLY A 158 2.96 12.24 -9.06
N PHE A 159 2.11 13.00 -8.37
CA PHE A 159 0.94 12.53 -7.62
C PHE A 159 -0.31 13.26 -8.10
N GLY A 160 -1.35 12.50 -8.42
CA GLY A 160 -2.68 13.01 -8.75
C GLY A 160 -3.69 12.46 -7.76
N ILE A 161 -4.51 13.33 -7.15
CA ILE A 161 -5.49 12.93 -6.13
C ILE A 161 -6.86 13.48 -6.49
N SER A 162 -7.88 12.65 -6.37
CA SER A 162 -9.28 13.00 -6.59
C SER A 162 -10.15 12.22 -5.61
N THR A 163 -11.26 12.81 -5.17
CA THR A 163 -12.20 12.18 -4.24
C THR A 163 -13.55 12.00 -4.90
N GLY A 164 -14.15 10.83 -4.73
CA GLY A 164 -15.47 10.55 -5.28
C GLY A 164 -15.86 9.08 -5.17
N LYS A 165 -17.03 8.75 -5.71
CA LYS A 165 -17.56 7.39 -5.67
C LYS A 165 -16.78 6.49 -6.62
N VAL A 166 -16.41 5.32 -6.14
CA VAL A 166 -15.75 4.25 -6.90
C VAL A 166 -16.47 2.94 -6.64
N LEU A 167 -16.40 2.03 -7.62
CA LEU A 167 -16.77 0.64 -7.46
C LEU A 167 -15.53 -0.13 -7.03
N GLU A 168 -15.61 -0.83 -5.91
CA GLU A 168 -14.55 -1.69 -5.40
C GLU A 168 -14.94 -3.16 -5.64
N GLY A 169 -14.03 -3.97 -6.18
CA GLY A 169 -14.27 -5.41 -6.28
C GLY A 169 -13.36 -6.16 -7.25
N ASN A 170 -13.68 -7.44 -7.43
CA ASN A 170 -12.97 -8.33 -8.35
C ASN A 170 -13.42 -8.12 -9.80
N VAL A 171 -12.51 -7.66 -10.66
CA VAL A 171 -12.75 -7.38 -12.06
C VAL A 171 -11.89 -8.31 -12.92
N GLY A 172 -12.48 -8.95 -13.93
CA GLY A 172 -11.76 -9.82 -14.85
C GLY A 172 -12.56 -11.06 -15.24
N SER A 173 -11.88 -12.01 -15.89
CA SER A 173 -12.48 -13.27 -16.32
C SER A 173 -12.58 -14.26 -15.15
N VAL A 174 -13.22 -15.41 -15.39
CA VAL A 174 -13.28 -16.49 -14.39
C VAL A 174 -11.89 -17.00 -14.02
N SER A 175 -10.95 -17.01 -14.97
CA SER A 175 -9.58 -17.52 -14.80
C SER A 175 -8.60 -16.47 -14.29
N ARG A 176 -8.91 -15.17 -14.39
CA ARG A 176 -8.05 -14.09 -13.92
C ARG A 176 -8.90 -12.90 -13.47
N LYS A 177 -8.92 -12.65 -12.16
CA LYS A 177 -9.57 -11.49 -11.55
C LYS A 177 -8.53 -10.68 -10.80
N ASP A 178 -8.57 -9.38 -10.99
CA ASP A 178 -7.81 -8.41 -10.23
C ASP A 178 -8.78 -7.68 -9.29
N TYR A 179 -8.45 -7.59 -8.01
CA TYR A 179 -9.19 -6.76 -7.07
C TYR A 179 -8.79 -5.31 -7.31
N THR A 180 -9.70 -4.48 -7.78
CA THR A 180 -9.38 -3.11 -8.20
C THR A 180 -10.54 -2.15 -7.95
N TYR A 181 -10.27 -0.87 -8.16
CA TYR A 181 -11.22 0.22 -8.04
C TYR A 181 -11.53 0.76 -9.43
N LEU A 182 -12.82 0.84 -9.76
CA LEU A 182 -13.31 1.36 -11.03
C LEU A 182 -14.13 2.63 -10.81
N GLY A 183 -13.85 3.66 -11.58
CA GLY A 183 -14.67 4.86 -11.55
C GLY A 183 -14.01 6.04 -12.25
N ASP A 184 -14.82 7.04 -12.53
CA ASP A 184 -14.36 8.30 -13.10
C ASP A 184 -13.37 9.04 -12.17
N THR A 185 -13.49 8.88 -10.85
CA THR A 185 -12.52 9.39 -9.86
C THR A 185 -11.12 8.81 -10.07
N VAL A 186 -11.00 7.50 -10.33
CA VAL A 186 -9.71 6.84 -10.59
C VAL A 186 -9.06 7.40 -11.85
N ASN A 187 -9.84 7.52 -12.93
CA ASN A 187 -9.38 8.13 -14.19
C ASN A 187 -8.98 9.61 -14.01
N THR A 188 -9.72 10.34 -13.18
CA THR A 188 -9.43 11.74 -12.88
C THR A 188 -8.10 11.86 -12.14
N ALA A 189 -7.89 11.09 -11.08
CA ALA A 189 -6.63 11.07 -10.33
C ALA A 189 -5.42 10.77 -11.24
N ALA A 190 -5.50 9.76 -12.11
CA ALA A 190 -4.44 9.44 -13.07
C ALA A 190 -4.15 10.60 -14.05
N ARG A 191 -5.18 11.33 -14.50
CA ARG A 191 -5.01 12.50 -15.39
C ARG A 191 -4.38 13.67 -14.65
N LEU A 192 -4.79 13.93 -13.42
CA LEU A 192 -4.19 14.96 -12.58
C LEU A 192 -2.70 14.66 -12.30
N GLN A 193 -2.35 13.38 -12.12
CA GLN A 193 -0.97 12.95 -12.02
C GLN A 193 -0.18 13.34 -13.27
N ALA A 194 -0.73 13.15 -14.46
CA ALA A 194 -0.06 13.55 -15.70
C ALA A 194 0.10 15.08 -15.83
N VAL A 195 -0.77 15.88 -15.20
CA VAL A 195 -0.66 17.35 -15.17
C VAL A 195 0.59 17.79 -14.43
N THR A 196 1.09 17.03 -13.44
CA THR A 196 2.31 17.37 -12.68
C THR A 196 3.52 17.58 -13.58
N ARG A 197 3.55 16.98 -14.78
CA ARG A 197 4.65 17.15 -15.75
C ARG A 197 4.69 18.54 -16.37
N LYS A 198 3.58 19.27 -16.34
CA LYS A 198 3.40 20.60 -16.96
C LYS A 198 3.45 21.74 -15.95
N VAL A 199 3.45 21.41 -14.66
CA VAL A 199 3.37 22.37 -13.57
C VAL A 199 4.54 22.10 -12.63
N GLY A 200 5.16 23.14 -12.06
CA GLY A 200 6.34 23.00 -11.19
C GLY A 200 6.06 22.36 -9.82
N ARG A 201 5.11 21.42 -9.73
CA ARG A 201 4.60 20.80 -8.51
C ARG A 201 4.48 19.29 -8.68
N SER A 202 4.91 18.55 -7.67
CA SER A 202 4.84 17.08 -7.67
C SER A 202 3.43 16.56 -7.38
N VAL A 203 2.53 17.38 -6.81
CA VAL A 203 1.16 16.96 -6.48
C VAL A 203 0.12 17.89 -7.09
N ILE A 204 -0.91 17.31 -7.69
CA ILE A 204 -2.08 18.02 -8.17
C ILE A 204 -3.34 17.31 -7.69
N PHE A 205 -4.30 18.09 -7.18
CA PHE A 205 -5.60 17.59 -6.78
C PHE A 205 -6.71 18.56 -7.19
N ASP A 206 -7.91 18.03 -7.37
CA ASP A 206 -9.07 18.84 -7.72
C ASP A 206 -9.86 19.30 -6.47
N GLU A 207 -10.88 20.13 -6.71
CA GLU A 207 -11.74 20.70 -5.66
C GLU A 207 -12.51 19.68 -4.80
N SER A 208 -12.71 18.45 -5.26
CA SER A 208 -13.34 17.39 -4.46
C SER A 208 -12.52 17.05 -3.21
N VAL A 209 -11.19 17.14 -3.31
CA VAL A 209 -10.27 16.89 -2.19
C VAL A 209 -10.37 18.01 -1.15
N LEU A 210 -10.53 19.27 -1.59
CA LEU A 210 -10.80 20.39 -0.69
C LEU A 210 -12.16 20.28 0.00
N ALA A 211 -13.18 19.79 -0.69
CA ALA A 211 -14.51 19.62 -0.12
C ALA A 211 -14.57 18.48 0.91
N ALA A 212 -13.72 17.45 0.74
CA ALA A 212 -13.70 16.28 1.60
C ALA A 212 -12.88 16.45 2.89
N GLY A 213 -12.03 17.48 3.00
CA GLY A 213 -11.15 17.67 4.16
C GLY A 213 -10.87 19.12 4.48
N ASN A 214 -10.61 19.41 5.75
CA ASN A 214 -10.17 20.74 6.18
C ASN A 214 -8.66 20.88 5.98
N LEU A 215 -8.25 21.37 4.80
CA LEU A 215 -6.85 21.42 4.39
C LEU A 215 -6.25 22.81 4.61
N SER A 216 -5.10 22.86 5.27
CA SER A 216 -4.21 24.02 5.31
C SER A 216 -3.13 23.91 4.24
N ASN A 217 -2.43 25.01 3.93
CA ASN A 217 -1.28 25.01 3.02
C ASN A 217 -1.59 24.61 1.57
N VAL A 218 -2.73 25.04 1.03
CA VAL A 218 -3.13 24.80 -0.36
C VAL A 218 -3.05 26.07 -1.19
N GLN A 219 -2.63 25.94 -2.46
CA GLN A 219 -2.65 27.02 -3.44
C GLN A 219 -3.34 26.60 -4.75
N PRO A 220 -4.07 27.50 -5.41
CA PRO A 220 -4.62 27.25 -6.74
C PRO A 220 -3.49 27.16 -7.78
N ILE A 221 -3.62 26.21 -8.71
CA ILE A 221 -2.69 26.00 -9.82
C ILE A 221 -3.29 26.45 -11.16
N GLY A 222 -4.60 26.33 -11.30
CA GLY A 222 -5.31 26.73 -12.51
C GLY A 222 -6.57 25.91 -12.72
N ARG A 223 -6.97 25.80 -13.98
CA ARG A 223 -8.14 25.04 -14.42
C ARG A 223 -7.73 24.01 -15.45
N TYR A 224 -8.42 22.88 -15.48
CA TYR A 224 -8.15 21.78 -16.40
C TYR A 224 -9.44 21.10 -16.81
N VAL A 225 -9.60 20.84 -18.11
CA VAL A 225 -10.70 20.05 -18.65
C VAL A 225 -10.15 18.65 -18.95
N PRO A 226 -10.49 17.63 -18.14
CA PRO A 226 -10.09 16.26 -18.42
C PRO A 226 -10.68 15.78 -19.74
N ARG A 227 -9.90 15.04 -20.54
CA ARG A 227 -10.36 14.51 -21.82
C ARG A 227 -11.63 13.66 -21.64
N GLY A 228 -12.69 13.99 -22.36
CA GLY A 228 -13.98 13.29 -22.26
C GLY A 228 -14.87 13.74 -21.10
N LYS A 229 -14.59 14.90 -20.49
CA LYS A 229 -15.50 15.59 -19.57
C LYS A 229 -15.87 16.96 -20.12
N ASP A 230 -17.11 17.37 -19.88
CA ASP A 230 -17.61 18.70 -20.22
C ASP A 230 -17.39 19.71 -19.08
N THR A 231 -17.01 19.23 -17.89
CA THR A 231 -16.81 20.05 -16.69
C THR A 231 -15.34 20.37 -16.49
N GLU A 232 -15.04 21.66 -16.37
CA GLU A 232 -13.74 22.18 -15.99
C GLU A 232 -13.49 22.00 -14.50
N LEU A 233 -12.35 21.42 -14.13
CA LEU A 233 -11.92 21.24 -12.74
C LEU A 233 -10.97 22.36 -12.33
N ARG A 234 -11.18 22.92 -11.13
CA ARG A 234 -10.16 23.76 -10.48
C ARG A 234 -9.10 22.87 -9.85
N LEU A 235 -7.86 23.20 -10.13
CA LEU A 235 -6.69 22.45 -9.69
C LEU A 235 -5.95 23.16 -8.57
N PHE A 236 -5.45 22.37 -7.64
CA PHE A 236 -4.76 22.81 -6.44
C PHE A 236 -3.50 21.97 -6.21
N SER A 237 -2.59 22.51 -5.41
CA SER A 237 -1.38 21.84 -4.93
C SER A 237 -1.09 22.31 -3.51
N LEU A 238 -0.29 21.53 -2.77
CA LEU A 238 0.30 21.99 -1.51
C LEU A 238 1.30 23.13 -1.76
N THR A 239 1.40 24.08 -0.82
CA THR A 239 2.35 25.19 -0.84
C THR A 239 3.77 24.76 -0.43
N ASP A 240 3.90 23.59 0.19
CA ASP A 240 5.14 23.05 0.73
C ASP A 240 6.32 23.02 -0.23
N LEU A 241 7.52 23.32 0.29
CA LEU A 241 8.76 23.27 -0.49
C LEU A 241 9.15 21.84 -0.90
N ALA A 242 8.73 20.83 -0.14
CA ALA A 242 9.00 19.43 -0.46
C ALA A 242 8.31 18.97 -1.75
N VAL A 243 7.16 19.58 -2.11
CA VAL A 243 6.41 19.23 -3.31
C VAL A 243 6.73 20.14 -4.51
N ARG A 244 7.66 21.09 -4.36
CA ARG A 244 8.10 21.91 -5.47
C ARG A 244 9.10 21.13 -6.32
N LEU A 245 8.87 21.07 -7.63
CA LEU A 245 9.82 20.49 -8.56
C LEU A 245 10.89 21.54 -8.90
N GLU A 246 12.14 21.21 -8.59
CA GLU A 246 13.31 22.06 -8.85
C GLU A 246 13.83 21.91 -10.29
N LEU A 247 13.39 20.85 -10.99
CA LEU A 247 13.80 20.53 -12.34
C LEU A 247 12.56 20.39 -13.24
N PRO A 248 12.46 21.19 -14.34
CA PRO A 248 11.41 21.01 -15.32
C PRO A 248 11.44 19.62 -15.96
N TYR A 249 10.27 19.10 -16.35
CA TYR A 249 10.14 17.73 -16.85
C TYR A 249 10.99 17.45 -18.10
N ASP A 250 11.06 18.40 -19.04
CA ASP A 250 11.84 18.23 -20.27
C ASP A 250 13.35 18.16 -19.99
N GLU A 251 13.83 18.93 -19.01
CA GLU A 251 15.23 18.89 -18.58
C GLU A 251 15.54 17.60 -17.83
N LEU A 252 14.65 17.14 -16.94
CA LEU A 252 14.76 15.84 -16.28
C LEU A 252 14.87 14.71 -17.31
N LYS A 253 14.03 14.74 -18.35
CA LYS A 253 14.04 13.74 -19.42
C LYS A 253 15.32 13.79 -20.26
N ALA A 254 15.93 14.96 -20.43
CA ALA A 254 17.24 15.08 -21.07
C ALA A 254 18.32 14.42 -20.19
N ARG A 255 18.41 14.80 -18.91
CA ARG A 255 19.41 14.26 -17.98
C ARG A 255 19.32 12.74 -17.80
N ILE A 256 18.11 12.18 -17.75
CA ILE A 256 17.92 10.72 -17.67
C ILE A 256 18.48 10.03 -18.93
N ARG A 257 18.29 10.62 -20.12
CA ARG A 257 18.83 10.07 -21.37
C ARG A 257 20.35 10.12 -21.40
N ASP A 258 20.94 11.21 -20.93
CA ASP A 258 22.40 11.37 -20.88
C ASP A 258 23.06 10.37 -19.91
N LEU A 259 22.39 10.03 -18.81
CA LEU A 259 22.89 9.07 -17.81
C LEU A 259 22.78 7.60 -18.29
N ALA A 260 21.97 7.33 -19.31
CA ALA A 260 21.75 6.00 -19.87
C ALA A 260 22.70 5.67 -21.04
N GLN A 261 23.52 6.63 -21.49
CA GLN A 261 24.55 6.47 -22.53
C GLN A 261 25.91 6.15 -21.90
#